data_AF-A0A7V5BFX6-F1
#
_entry.id   AF-A0A7V5BFX6-F1
#
_cell.length_a   1.000
_cell.length_b   1.000
_cell.length_c   1.000
_cell.angle_alpha   90.00
_cell.angle_beta   90.00
_cell.angle_gamma   90.00
#
_symmetry.space_group_name_H-M   'P 1'
#
loop_
_entity.id
_entity.type
_entity.pdbx_description
1 polymer ?
#
loop_
_entity_poly.entity_id
_entity_poly.type
_entity_poly.pdbx_seq_one_letter_code
_entity_poly.pdbx_strand_id
1 'polypeptide(L)'
;MNRLFFTFFLSLFALLSGVQAQEVYFEDFSNGMPDDYILVDRDGNTPASGVSFVTDAWVISSTGAAMSTSWYTPAGTSDDWMITSEIDLPEVDSNKTLFLTWAELTPDPDYRDGYDLMINTTGQTNPDSFVNLITVPQAQTSWTVKTYDLSAYQGMAARFAYVNTSNDKYLLLIDDIAIKAYGENDMAVLTNLNPNYTLVGNKLKVEVGSFGAAAAANCDLSYSIDGGDTVTANINLSGLSLLETKEVEHPVAPTMTAGLHSVKMWVSNVNGGIDVDLTNDTLTFDIVVYDESVYTDRNTVLEVFTSSTCPPCKPGNAKIASVVGGMDVKPILLKYQQDFPGTGDPYATDETVARRDFYDISAVPTTQIDGLFKTLNPNDLVVGDITSAQAVGALVDIEASYELDSANQSIHVYGSYTPRVNLVNGTKMILAIKEWTTKKNKKSNGETQFDNVVKKLYNGIEGIDVSGKEAGTVYPFDYTYQFNGNYRLPSNGQEANRIDHAIEHSVENFNNLGASIIFESSRDQYILQAGEAGFVVGLTDLVALKDLNIYPNPSADFLNVSFATSERLPITIQVLDLSGKVLISQKLGELAKGAYQHTLDLSKLVNGTYDVTILSGSTGISSTFTVVK
;
A
#
# COMPACT_ATOMS: atom_id res chain seq x y z
N MET A 1 12.43 11.81 -6.39
CA MET A 1 12.77 10.52 -5.76
C MET A 1 12.72 10.77 -4.25
N ASN A 2 11.66 10.29 -3.59
CA ASN A 2 11.30 10.73 -2.23
C ASN A 2 12.29 10.23 -1.17
N ARG A 3 12.79 11.16 -0.36
CA ARG A 3 13.67 10.92 0.81
C ARG A 3 13.09 9.89 1.79
N LEU A 4 11.75 9.69 1.80
CA LEU A 4 11.07 8.73 2.69
C LEU A 4 11.59 7.29 2.58
N PHE A 5 12.11 6.86 1.41
CA PHE A 5 12.68 5.51 1.26
C PHE A 5 14.15 5.42 1.69
N PHE A 6 14.89 6.54 1.70
CA PHE A 6 16.31 6.54 2.03
C PHE A 6 16.58 6.92 3.49
N THR A 7 15.75 7.78 4.10
CA THR A 7 15.79 8.01 5.55
C THR A 7 15.43 6.72 6.31
N PHE A 8 14.73 5.76 5.67
CA PHE A 8 14.49 4.43 6.22
C PHE A 8 15.77 3.57 6.31
N PHE A 9 16.77 3.86 5.48
CA PHE A 9 18.04 3.11 5.41
C PHE A 9 19.07 3.53 6.46
N LEU A 10 18.96 4.72 7.08
CA LEU A 10 19.82 5.13 8.21
C LEU A 10 19.06 5.28 9.53
N SER A 11 17.77 5.66 9.53
CA SER A 11 17.01 5.83 10.79
C SER A 11 16.58 4.51 11.45
N LEU A 12 16.54 3.40 10.71
CA LEU A 12 16.39 2.08 11.31
C LEU A 12 17.65 1.67 12.11
N PHE A 13 18.83 2.20 11.75
CA PHE A 13 20.08 1.95 12.48
C PHE A 13 20.22 2.73 13.77
N ALA A 14 19.43 3.80 13.98
CA ALA A 14 19.35 4.52 15.24
C ALA A 14 18.26 3.96 16.20
N LEU A 15 17.30 3.17 15.68
CA LEU A 15 16.20 2.59 16.46
C LEU A 15 16.44 1.13 16.90
N LEU A 16 17.45 0.46 16.35
CA LEU A 16 18.02 -0.75 16.94
C LEU A 16 19.03 -0.33 18.03
N SER A 17 18.55 -0.29 19.27
CA SER A 17 19.40 -0.16 20.47
C SER A 17 20.18 -1.46 20.71
N GLY A 18 21.08 -1.78 19.79
CA GLY A 18 21.85 -3.03 19.78
C GLY A 18 23.25 -2.92 19.14
N VAL A 19 23.48 -1.95 18.26
CA VAL A 19 24.76 -1.87 17.53
C VAL A 19 25.94 -1.71 18.50
N GLN A 20 26.82 -2.71 18.54
CA GLN A 20 28.11 -2.68 19.26
C GLN A 20 29.18 -1.84 18.52
N ALA A 21 28.78 -1.12 17.46
CA ALA A 21 29.62 -0.16 16.77
C ALA A 21 29.64 1.16 17.55
N GLN A 22 30.83 1.54 18.00
CA GLN A 22 31.03 2.87 18.56
C GLN A 22 31.06 3.86 17.39
N GLU A 23 30.03 4.70 17.29
CA GLU A 23 30.02 5.84 16.39
C GLU A 23 30.95 6.93 16.96
N VAL A 24 32.02 7.20 16.23
CA VAL A 24 33.07 8.16 16.60
C VAL A 24 32.71 9.55 16.08
N TYR A 25 32.11 9.59 14.89
CA TYR A 25 31.77 10.81 14.18
C TYR A 25 30.54 10.55 13.29
N PHE A 26 29.66 11.54 13.17
CA PHE A 26 28.52 11.52 12.26
C PHE A 26 28.14 12.94 11.83
N GLU A 27 27.89 13.12 10.53
CA GLU A 27 27.39 14.36 9.93
C GLU A 27 26.38 14.03 8.82
N ASP A 28 25.15 14.53 8.96
CA ASP A 28 23.99 14.31 8.06
C ASP A 28 23.51 15.58 7.34
N PHE A 29 24.23 16.70 7.54
CA PHE A 29 23.96 18.02 6.98
C PHE A 29 22.54 18.56 7.21
N SER A 30 21.79 17.95 8.13
CA SER A 30 20.40 18.32 8.44
C SER A 30 20.30 19.72 9.04
N ASN A 31 21.39 20.18 9.66
CA ASN A 31 21.55 21.51 10.25
C ASN A 31 22.40 22.46 9.40
N GLY A 32 22.64 22.13 8.13
CA GLY A 32 23.51 22.90 7.23
C GLY A 32 24.95 22.38 7.21
N MET A 33 25.82 23.10 6.49
CA MET A 33 27.25 22.79 6.46
C MET A 33 27.87 23.17 7.81
N PRO A 34 28.63 22.29 8.47
CA PRO A 34 29.29 22.65 9.73
C PRO A 34 30.22 23.85 9.55
N ASP A 35 30.19 24.79 10.51
CA ASP A 35 30.96 26.04 10.45
C ASP A 35 32.49 25.80 10.46
N ASP A 36 32.93 24.64 10.91
CA ASP A 36 34.34 24.23 10.99
C ASP A 36 34.81 23.36 9.82
N TYR A 37 33.92 23.08 8.86
CA TYR A 37 34.30 22.55 7.56
C TYR A 37 34.97 23.65 6.72
N ILE A 38 35.91 23.24 5.87
CA ILE A 38 36.65 24.16 5.00
C ILE A 38 36.27 23.84 3.56
N LEU A 39 35.70 24.83 2.88
CA LEU A 39 35.38 24.77 1.46
C LEU A 39 36.46 25.48 0.67
N VAL A 40 36.94 24.85 -0.40
CA VAL A 40 37.98 25.44 -1.27
C VAL A 40 37.59 25.28 -2.73
N ASP A 41 37.24 26.40 -3.36
CA ASP A 41 37.10 26.53 -4.81
C ASP A 41 38.48 26.90 -5.38
N ARG A 42 39.18 25.93 -5.99
CA ARG A 42 40.50 26.16 -6.59
C ARG A 42 40.44 26.53 -8.07
N ASP A 43 39.37 26.15 -8.76
CA ASP A 43 39.26 26.36 -10.20
C ASP A 43 38.70 27.75 -10.55
N GLY A 44 37.90 28.34 -9.66
CA GLY A 44 37.25 29.64 -9.84
C GLY A 44 36.28 29.68 -11.02
N ASN A 45 35.78 28.52 -11.46
CA ASN A 45 34.86 28.37 -12.57
C ASN A 45 33.49 28.92 -12.17
N THR A 46 32.76 29.44 -13.16
CA THR A 46 31.41 29.98 -12.91
C THR A 46 30.37 28.90 -13.24
N PRO A 47 29.53 28.47 -12.27
CA PRO A 47 28.46 27.51 -12.50
C PRO A 47 27.52 27.93 -13.64
N ALA A 48 27.10 26.96 -14.44
CA ALA A 48 26.14 27.18 -15.52
C ALA A 48 24.79 27.66 -14.97
N SER A 49 23.99 28.34 -15.80
CA SER A 49 22.73 28.96 -15.35
C SER A 49 21.76 27.97 -14.68
N GLY A 50 21.73 26.72 -15.14
CA GLY A 50 20.88 25.65 -14.58
C GLY A 50 21.31 25.11 -13.21
N VAL A 51 22.54 25.41 -12.77
CA VAL A 51 23.10 25.02 -11.45
C VAL A 51 23.67 26.22 -10.70
N SER A 52 23.30 27.45 -11.08
CA SER A 52 23.77 28.70 -10.47
C SER A 52 23.47 28.86 -8.97
N PHE A 53 22.66 27.96 -8.39
CA PHE A 53 22.41 27.86 -6.95
C PHE A 53 23.57 27.20 -6.17
N VAL A 54 24.51 26.53 -6.85
CA VAL A 54 25.77 26.07 -6.25
C VAL A 54 26.71 27.28 -6.21
N THR A 55 26.70 28.03 -5.12
CA THR A 55 27.36 29.35 -5.02
C THR A 55 28.76 29.32 -4.41
N ASP A 56 29.24 28.15 -4.03
CA ASP A 56 30.55 27.88 -3.43
C ASP A 56 31.00 26.48 -3.90
N ALA A 57 32.22 26.05 -3.56
CA ALA A 57 32.75 24.74 -3.94
C ALA A 57 31.77 23.60 -3.61
N TRP A 58 31.13 23.71 -2.44
CA TRP A 58 30.05 22.86 -1.99
C TRP A 58 28.95 23.70 -1.31
N VAL A 59 27.69 23.32 -1.51
CA VAL A 59 26.53 23.93 -0.84
C VAL A 59 25.64 22.84 -0.23
N ILE A 60 24.71 23.23 0.64
CA ILE A 60 23.70 22.29 1.11
C ILE A 60 22.49 22.33 0.19
N SER A 61 22.12 21.16 -0.34
CA SER A 61 20.92 20.98 -1.16
C SER A 61 19.65 21.26 -0.35
N SER A 62 18.54 21.51 -1.03
CA SER A 62 17.23 21.69 -0.37
C SER A 62 16.77 20.46 0.41
N THR A 63 17.36 19.30 0.12
CA THR A 63 17.13 18.06 0.83
C THR A 63 18.09 17.85 1.99
N GLY A 64 19.00 18.78 2.32
CA GLY A 64 19.90 18.64 3.47
C GLY A 64 21.03 17.63 3.24
N ALA A 65 21.72 17.72 2.10
CA ALA A 65 22.93 16.96 1.78
C ALA A 65 23.96 17.91 1.13
N ALA A 66 25.26 17.65 1.32
CA ALA A 66 26.33 18.43 0.68
C ALA A 66 26.35 18.20 -0.83
N MET A 67 26.50 19.26 -1.63
CA MET A 67 26.32 19.23 -3.07
C MET A 67 27.38 20.09 -3.78
N SER A 68 27.99 19.54 -4.83
CA SER A 68 28.94 20.21 -5.72
C SER A 68 28.51 20.04 -7.19
N THR A 69 29.08 20.82 -8.11
CA THR A 69 28.79 20.76 -9.55
C THR A 69 30.10 20.73 -10.35
N SER A 70 30.06 20.16 -11.55
CA SER A 70 31.10 20.37 -12.56
C SER A 70 30.55 20.97 -13.86
N TRP A 71 29.32 21.47 -13.83
CA TRP A 71 28.68 22.06 -14.99
C TRP A 71 28.84 23.58 -14.97
N TYR A 72 29.84 24.06 -15.70
CA TYR A 72 30.25 25.46 -15.72
C TYR A 72 29.99 26.15 -17.06
N THR A 73 30.03 27.49 -17.07
CA THR A 73 29.98 28.29 -18.29
C THR A 73 31.08 29.37 -18.25
N PRO A 74 32.13 29.28 -19.10
CA PRO A 74 32.42 28.19 -20.05
C PRO A 74 32.72 26.86 -19.35
N ALA A 75 32.66 25.75 -20.09
CA ALA A 75 32.96 24.42 -19.54
C ALA A 75 34.39 24.35 -18.99
N GLY A 76 34.54 23.67 -17.85
CA GLY A 76 35.78 23.54 -17.08
C GLY A 76 35.76 22.28 -16.22
N THR A 77 36.92 21.88 -15.71
CA THR A 77 37.05 20.78 -14.75
C THR A 77 36.94 21.33 -13.34
N SER A 78 36.13 20.66 -12.52
CA SER A 78 35.97 20.97 -11.10
C SER A 78 37.27 20.68 -10.32
N ASP A 79 37.62 21.55 -9.39
CA ASP A 79 38.64 21.38 -8.35
C ASP A 79 38.07 21.94 -7.04
N ASP A 80 36.90 21.41 -6.67
CA ASP A 80 36.04 21.90 -5.58
C ASP A 80 36.09 20.98 -4.36
N TRP A 81 36.61 21.50 -3.24
CA TRP A 81 36.91 20.71 -2.04
C TRP A 81 35.92 21.00 -0.91
N MET A 82 35.44 19.93 -0.26
CA MET A 82 34.83 19.97 1.06
C MET A 82 35.71 19.21 2.04
N ILE A 83 36.31 19.90 3.00
CA ILE A 83 37.21 19.32 4.00
C ILE A 83 36.50 19.30 5.36
N THR A 84 36.47 18.14 5.99
CA THR A 84 35.86 17.97 7.32
C THR A 84 36.63 18.74 8.40
N SER A 85 35.99 18.89 9.56
CA SER A 85 36.70 19.17 10.81
C SER A 85 37.73 18.08 11.12
N GLU A 86 38.64 18.36 12.07
CA GLU A 86 39.62 17.36 12.51
C GLU A 86 38.91 16.34 13.41
N ILE A 87 39.11 15.07 13.11
CA ILE A 87 38.43 13.95 13.75
C ILE A 87 39.49 13.04 14.35
N ASP A 88 39.36 12.74 15.65
CA ASP A 88 40.21 11.75 16.31
C ASP A 88 39.78 10.33 15.91
N LEU A 89 40.70 9.55 15.34
CA LEU A 89 40.49 8.17 14.94
C LEU A 89 40.94 7.24 16.07
N PRO A 90 40.04 6.63 16.85
CA PRO A 90 40.45 5.82 17.99
C PRO A 90 41.15 4.53 17.55
N GLU A 91 42.01 4.01 18.42
CA GLU A 91 42.38 2.60 18.37
C GLU A 91 41.14 1.75 18.72
N VAL A 92 40.87 0.71 17.93
CA VAL A 92 39.78 -0.23 18.19
C VAL A 92 40.32 -1.59 18.60
N ASP A 93 39.49 -2.39 19.29
CA ASP A 93 39.85 -3.75 19.68
C ASP A 93 40.26 -4.60 18.47
N SER A 94 41.13 -5.59 18.68
CA SER A 94 41.71 -6.41 17.59
C SER A 94 40.70 -7.27 16.82
N ASN A 95 39.43 -7.31 17.24
CA ASN A 95 38.31 -7.99 16.58
C ASN A 95 37.33 -6.99 15.92
N LYS A 96 37.75 -5.73 15.78
CA LYS A 96 37.01 -4.68 15.10
C LYS A 96 37.90 -4.01 14.07
N THR A 97 37.27 -3.44 13.06
CA THR A 97 37.91 -2.60 12.05
C THR A 97 37.20 -1.25 12.02
N LEU A 98 37.97 -0.16 12.00
CA LEU A 98 37.45 1.21 11.93
C LEU A 98 37.22 1.58 10.46
N PHE A 99 36.03 2.06 10.12
CA PHE A 99 35.66 2.48 8.76
C PHE A 99 35.20 3.94 8.74
N LEU A 100 35.56 4.65 7.67
CA LEU A 100 34.81 5.80 7.18
C LEU A 100 33.66 5.30 6.31
N THR A 101 32.46 5.82 6.50
CA THR A 101 31.30 5.57 5.65
C THR A 101 30.68 6.88 5.19
N TRP A 102 30.12 6.92 3.98
CA TRP A 102 29.39 8.09 3.48
C TRP A 102 28.41 7.68 2.38
N ALA A 103 27.31 8.39 2.21
CA ALA A 103 26.39 8.19 1.10
C ALA A 103 26.74 9.09 -0.08
N GLU A 104 26.65 8.57 -1.30
CA GLU A 104 26.84 9.33 -2.55
C GLU A 104 25.59 9.25 -3.44
N LEU A 105 25.32 10.32 -4.20
CA LEU A 105 24.31 10.36 -5.26
C LEU A 105 24.72 11.34 -6.37
N THR A 106 24.43 10.98 -7.61
CA THR A 106 24.31 11.94 -8.72
C THR A 106 22.91 11.85 -9.33
N PRO A 107 22.20 12.97 -9.52
CA PRO A 107 20.79 12.94 -9.91
C PRO A 107 20.58 12.69 -11.41
N ASP A 108 21.61 12.83 -12.23
CA ASP A 108 21.53 12.63 -13.68
C ASP A 108 22.31 11.36 -14.09
N PRO A 109 21.66 10.33 -14.65
CA PRO A 109 22.31 9.08 -15.03
C PRO A 109 23.24 9.19 -16.24
N ASP A 110 23.05 10.19 -17.09
CA ASP A 110 23.87 10.41 -18.30
C ASP A 110 25.08 11.32 -18.00
N TYR A 111 24.95 12.19 -16.99
CA TYR A 111 25.94 13.19 -16.62
C TYR A 111 26.42 13.03 -15.16
N ARG A 112 26.94 11.85 -14.86
CA ARG A 112 27.40 11.48 -13.51
C ARG A 112 28.74 12.14 -13.16
N ASP A 113 28.72 12.98 -12.11
CA ASP A 113 29.93 13.46 -11.45
C ASP A 113 30.63 12.32 -10.68
N GLY A 114 31.95 12.40 -10.59
CA GLY A 114 32.82 11.65 -9.70
C GLY A 114 33.58 12.58 -8.74
N TYR A 115 34.37 11.98 -7.84
CA TYR A 115 35.15 12.69 -6.83
C TYR A 115 36.36 11.89 -6.37
N ASP A 116 37.31 12.58 -5.75
CA ASP A 116 38.35 11.97 -4.93
C ASP A 116 37.99 12.11 -3.45
N LEU A 117 38.20 11.04 -2.68
CA LEU A 117 38.24 11.08 -1.22
C LEU A 117 39.71 11.16 -0.80
N MET A 118 40.04 12.19 -0.03
CA MET A 118 41.39 12.48 0.40
C MET A 118 41.50 12.50 1.93
N ILE A 119 42.70 12.30 2.46
CA ILE A 119 43.00 12.38 3.90
C ILE A 119 44.19 13.30 4.20
N ASN A 120 44.15 14.00 5.33
CA ASN A 120 45.32 14.61 5.95
C ASN A 120 45.42 14.19 7.42
N THR A 121 46.61 13.77 7.86
CA THR A 121 46.89 13.38 9.26
C THR A 121 47.95 14.25 9.94
N THR A 122 48.31 15.38 9.32
CA THR A 122 49.31 16.34 9.84
C THR A 122 48.68 17.57 10.48
N GLY A 123 47.35 17.64 10.52
CA GLY A 123 46.57 18.80 10.99
C GLY A 123 46.56 19.98 10.01
N GLN A 124 47.05 19.76 8.78
CA GLN A 124 47.09 20.80 7.75
C GLN A 124 45.78 20.86 6.97
N THR A 125 45.43 22.07 6.52
CA THR A 125 44.17 22.34 5.80
C THR A 125 44.40 22.73 4.34
N ASN A 126 45.66 22.87 3.89
CA ASN A 126 45.96 23.20 2.50
C ASN A 126 45.72 21.97 1.60
N PRO A 127 44.96 22.09 0.49
CA PRO A 127 44.66 20.95 -0.40
C PRO A 127 45.88 20.12 -0.83
N ASP A 128 47.02 20.76 -1.12
CA ASP A 128 48.23 20.02 -1.56
C ASP A 128 48.89 19.16 -0.46
N SER A 129 48.41 19.25 0.78
CA SER A 129 48.86 18.41 1.90
C SER A 129 48.04 17.13 2.08
N PHE A 130 46.99 16.95 1.29
CA PHE A 130 46.12 15.78 1.36
C PHE A 130 46.65 14.65 0.46
N VAL A 131 46.44 13.41 0.91
CA VAL A 131 46.76 12.19 0.18
C VAL A 131 45.46 11.57 -0.34
N ASN A 132 45.43 11.16 -1.60
CA ASN A 132 44.27 10.49 -2.19
C ASN A 132 44.10 9.08 -1.61
N LEU A 133 42.91 8.80 -1.06
CA LEU A 133 42.51 7.48 -0.58
C LEU A 133 41.84 6.67 -1.69
N ILE A 134 40.90 7.29 -2.41
CA ILE A 134 40.14 6.65 -3.48
C ILE A 134 39.64 7.70 -4.48
N THR A 135 39.73 7.35 -5.77
CA THR A 135 39.06 8.06 -6.87
C THR A 135 37.81 7.30 -7.27
N VAL A 136 36.67 8.00 -7.25
CA VAL A 136 35.38 7.52 -7.75
C VAL A 136 35.07 8.24 -9.05
N PRO A 137 35.25 7.61 -10.23
CA PRO A 137 35.07 8.31 -11.50
C PRO A 137 33.63 8.73 -11.80
N GLN A 138 32.65 8.01 -11.22
CA GLN A 138 31.22 8.27 -11.36
C GLN A 138 30.48 7.79 -10.10
N ALA A 139 29.87 8.71 -9.35
CA ALA A 139 29.01 8.42 -8.20
C ALA A 139 27.71 7.72 -8.64
N GLN A 140 27.06 6.96 -7.75
CA GLN A 140 25.82 6.22 -8.07
C GLN A 140 24.60 7.11 -8.34
N THR A 141 23.67 6.62 -9.17
CA THR A 141 22.43 7.34 -9.55
C THR A 141 21.28 7.13 -8.56
N SER A 142 21.53 6.36 -7.53
CA SER A 142 20.71 6.19 -6.34
C SER A 142 21.63 6.32 -5.13
N TRP A 143 21.12 6.89 -4.05
CA TRP A 143 21.89 7.02 -2.82
C TRP A 143 22.52 5.67 -2.44
N THR A 144 23.83 5.65 -2.33
CA THR A 144 24.61 4.43 -2.08
C THR A 144 25.66 4.72 -1.03
N VAL A 145 25.71 3.89 0.01
CA VAL A 145 26.75 4.02 1.03
C VAL A 145 28.06 3.43 0.51
N LYS A 146 29.13 4.18 0.71
CA LYS A 146 30.51 3.83 0.43
C LYS A 146 31.24 3.63 1.75
N THR A 147 32.29 2.82 1.73
CA THR A 147 33.10 2.52 2.91
C THR A 147 34.58 2.62 2.56
N TYR A 148 35.40 2.98 3.54
CA TYR A 148 36.85 2.95 3.47
C TYR A 148 37.45 2.49 4.79
N ASP A 149 38.34 1.50 4.75
CA ASP A 149 39.03 0.95 5.94
C ASP A 149 40.09 1.93 6.45
N LEU A 150 39.93 2.38 7.70
CA LEU A 150 40.81 3.34 8.37
C LEU A 150 41.86 2.68 9.26
N SER A 151 42.08 1.36 9.18
CA SER A 151 43.02 0.63 10.04
C SER A 151 44.44 1.21 10.04
N ALA A 152 44.90 1.72 8.91
CA ALA A 152 46.22 2.34 8.79
C ALA A 152 46.36 3.70 9.52
N TYR A 153 45.24 4.28 9.97
CA TYR A 153 45.15 5.63 10.54
C TYR A 153 44.66 5.66 11.98
N GLN A 154 44.43 4.50 12.60
CA GLN A 154 44.04 4.42 14.02
C GLN A 154 45.06 5.10 14.94
N GLY A 155 44.56 5.76 15.97
CA GLY A 155 45.36 6.55 16.91
C GLY A 155 45.81 7.92 16.39
N MET A 156 45.40 8.32 15.17
CA MET A 156 45.72 9.62 14.58
C MET A 156 44.52 10.57 14.62
N ALA A 157 44.78 11.88 14.57
CA ALA A 157 43.78 12.86 14.17
C ALA A 157 43.82 13.02 12.65
N ALA A 158 42.67 13.07 12.00
CA ALA A 158 42.56 13.15 10.55
C ALA A 158 41.50 14.15 10.09
N ARG A 159 41.70 14.71 8.90
CA ARG A 159 40.68 15.41 8.12
C ARG A 159 40.44 14.63 6.84
N PHE A 160 39.19 14.55 6.42
CA PHE A 160 38.81 13.97 5.13
C PHE A 160 38.40 15.08 4.18
N ALA A 161 38.69 14.92 2.89
CA ALA A 161 38.20 15.84 1.87
C ALA A 161 37.47 15.08 0.78
N TYR A 162 36.31 15.59 0.38
CA TYR A 162 35.57 15.17 -0.80
C TYR A 162 35.80 16.22 -1.88
N VAL A 163 36.41 15.80 -2.99
CA VAL A 163 36.86 16.71 -4.04
C VAL A 163 36.15 16.37 -5.33
N ASN A 164 35.27 17.25 -5.81
CA ASN A 164 34.71 17.06 -7.15
C ASN A 164 35.83 17.34 -8.18
N THR A 165 36.09 16.37 -9.04
CA THR A 165 37.16 16.42 -10.06
C THR A 165 36.61 16.27 -11.48
N SER A 166 35.29 16.38 -11.63
CA SER A 166 34.57 16.09 -12.87
C SER A 166 34.70 17.23 -13.88
N ASN A 167 34.52 16.92 -15.16
CA ASN A 167 34.49 17.90 -16.24
C ASN A 167 33.20 17.78 -17.04
N ASP A 168 32.42 18.86 -17.06
CA ASP A 168 31.19 19.01 -17.85
C ASP A 168 30.18 17.86 -17.57
N LYS A 169 29.92 17.61 -16.29
CA LYS A 169 28.87 16.70 -15.81
C LYS A 169 27.67 17.49 -15.30
N TYR A 170 27.19 17.23 -14.08
CA TYR A 170 26.01 17.90 -13.55
C TYR A 170 26.14 18.21 -12.06
N LEU A 171 25.76 17.27 -11.18
CA LEU A 171 25.76 17.44 -9.73
C LEU A 171 26.27 16.18 -9.04
N LEU A 172 27.02 16.40 -7.97
CA LEU A 172 27.43 15.39 -6.99
C LEU A 172 26.82 15.73 -5.64
N LEU A 173 26.28 14.73 -4.94
CA LEU A 173 25.82 14.85 -3.57
C LEU A 173 26.54 13.85 -2.67
N ILE A 174 26.92 14.31 -1.47
CA ILE A 174 27.49 13.52 -0.38
C ILE A 174 26.64 13.77 0.88
N ASP A 175 26.34 12.70 1.60
CA ASP A 175 25.54 12.75 2.84
C ASP A 175 26.02 11.68 3.82
N ASP A 176 25.51 11.69 5.05
CA ASP A 176 25.70 10.65 6.08
C ASP A 176 27.17 10.22 6.30
N ILE A 177 28.07 11.19 6.46
CA ILE A 177 29.49 10.92 6.71
C ILE A 177 29.63 10.40 8.15
N ALA A 178 30.19 9.21 8.33
CA ALA A 178 30.36 8.60 9.64
C ALA A 178 31.71 7.89 9.79
N ILE A 179 32.19 7.81 11.02
CA ILE A 179 33.31 6.93 11.40
C ILE A 179 32.82 5.94 12.44
N LYS A 180 32.91 4.65 12.11
CA LYS A 180 32.32 3.55 12.90
C LYS A 180 33.27 2.36 12.99
N ALA A 181 33.31 1.74 14.17
CA ALA A 181 34.04 0.48 14.37
C ALA A 181 33.10 -0.71 14.21
N TYR A 182 33.37 -1.59 13.24
CA TYR A 182 32.57 -2.79 12.98
C TYR A 182 33.30 -4.04 13.46
N GLY A 183 32.59 -4.99 14.05
CA GLY A 183 33.17 -6.30 14.39
C GLY A 183 33.44 -7.12 13.12
N GLU A 184 34.26 -8.17 13.22
CA GLU A 184 34.67 -8.94 12.03
C GLU A 184 33.51 -9.65 11.32
N ASN A 185 32.64 -10.35 12.06
CA ASN A 185 31.56 -11.17 11.54
C ASN A 185 30.22 -10.72 12.16
N ASP A 186 29.40 -10.01 11.41
CA ASP A 186 28.10 -9.50 11.84
C ASP A 186 27.14 -9.54 10.65
N MET A 187 26.05 -10.28 10.77
CA MET A 187 25.02 -10.42 9.75
C MET A 187 23.65 -10.25 10.38
N ALA A 188 22.83 -9.40 9.79
CA ALA A 188 21.45 -9.21 10.23
C ALA A 188 20.46 -9.95 9.32
N VAL A 189 19.31 -10.32 9.87
CA VAL A 189 18.11 -10.65 9.09
C VAL A 189 17.20 -9.41 9.08
N LEU A 190 17.06 -8.79 7.91
CA LEU A 190 16.46 -7.46 7.77
C LEU A 190 14.95 -7.53 7.52
N THR A 191 14.56 -8.28 6.48
CA THR A 191 13.20 -8.19 5.94
C THR A 191 12.61 -9.57 5.68
N ASN A 192 11.34 -9.75 6.05
CA ASN A 192 10.55 -10.91 5.63
C ASN A 192 10.09 -10.72 4.17
N LEU A 193 10.52 -11.61 3.27
CA LEU A 193 10.15 -11.59 1.86
C LEU A 193 9.07 -12.63 1.51
N ASN A 194 8.49 -13.29 2.52
CA ASN A 194 7.46 -14.29 2.33
C ASN A 194 6.09 -13.62 2.15
N PRO A 195 5.21 -14.15 1.28
CA PRO A 195 3.82 -13.72 1.23
C PRO A 195 3.09 -13.93 2.56
N ASN A 196 2.09 -13.10 2.85
CA ASN A 196 1.22 -13.27 4.02
C ASN A 196 0.41 -14.57 3.93
N TYR A 197 0.06 -14.93 2.71
CA TYR A 197 -0.72 -16.11 2.36
C TYR A 197 0.10 -16.94 1.39
N THR A 198 0.41 -18.19 1.75
CA THR A 198 1.28 -19.04 0.94
C THR A 198 0.75 -20.47 0.88
N LEU A 199 0.91 -21.10 -0.29
CA LEU A 199 0.62 -22.52 -0.45
C LEU A 199 1.60 -23.38 0.37
N VAL A 200 1.14 -24.54 0.82
CA VAL A 200 1.98 -25.56 1.46
C VAL A 200 3.19 -25.89 0.58
N GLY A 201 4.37 -25.96 1.20
CA GLY A 201 5.61 -26.41 0.55
C GLY A 201 6.47 -25.33 -0.08
N ASN A 202 6.06 -24.05 0.01
CA ASN A 202 6.90 -22.94 -0.41
C ASN A 202 8.11 -22.76 0.53
N LYS A 203 9.27 -22.46 -0.05
CA LYS A 203 10.48 -22.15 0.72
C LYS A 203 10.40 -20.76 1.32
N LEU A 204 11.15 -20.58 2.41
CA LEU A 204 11.21 -19.32 3.13
C LEU A 204 12.30 -18.41 2.57
N LYS A 205 11.99 -17.12 2.44
CA LYS A 205 12.89 -16.08 1.93
C LYS A 205 13.01 -14.93 2.92
N VAL A 206 14.22 -14.41 3.07
CA VAL A 206 14.51 -13.20 3.83
C VAL A 206 15.56 -12.36 3.11
N GLU A 207 15.59 -11.06 3.40
CA GLU A 207 16.74 -10.23 3.10
C GLU A 207 17.71 -10.27 4.28
N VAL A 208 19.00 -10.51 4.00
CA VAL A 208 20.08 -10.43 4.99
C VAL A 208 21.01 -9.27 4.66
N GLY A 209 21.64 -8.67 5.67
CA GLY A 209 22.62 -7.59 5.51
C GLY A 209 23.93 -7.91 6.21
N SER A 210 25.05 -7.50 5.62
CA SER A 210 26.37 -7.64 6.24
C SER A 210 26.74 -6.37 7.01
N PHE A 211 27.06 -6.52 8.29
CA PHE A 211 27.57 -5.46 9.17
C PHE A 211 28.98 -5.78 9.67
N GLY A 212 29.55 -6.88 9.21
CA GLY A 212 30.91 -7.30 9.52
C GLY A 212 31.95 -6.54 8.69
N ALA A 213 33.09 -6.24 9.31
CA ALA A 213 34.26 -5.73 8.62
C ALA A 213 34.76 -6.67 7.52
N ALA A 214 34.68 -7.99 7.77
CA ALA A 214 35.04 -9.00 6.79
C ALA A 214 33.85 -9.27 5.86
N ALA A 215 34.09 -9.23 4.54
CA ALA A 215 33.08 -9.60 3.56
C ALA A 215 32.56 -11.02 3.82
N ALA A 216 31.24 -11.17 3.93
CA ALA A 216 30.61 -12.44 4.28
C ALA A 216 30.56 -13.36 3.06
N ALA A 217 31.39 -14.41 3.05
CA ALA A 217 31.40 -15.42 2.01
C ALA A 217 30.24 -16.41 2.17
N ASN A 218 29.91 -16.78 3.42
CA ASN A 218 28.81 -17.68 3.75
C ASN A 218 28.30 -17.44 5.18
N CYS A 219 27.08 -17.91 5.43
CA CYS A 219 26.50 -18.04 6.77
C CYS A 219 25.59 -19.28 6.82
N ASP A 220 25.26 -19.74 8.01
CA ASP A 220 24.19 -20.71 8.23
C ASP A 220 22.87 -19.96 8.42
N LEU A 221 21.94 -20.14 7.48
CA LEU A 221 20.57 -19.66 7.60
C LEU A 221 19.72 -20.77 8.22
N SER A 222 19.03 -20.43 9.31
CA SER A 222 18.20 -21.36 10.05
C SER A 222 16.77 -20.88 10.17
N TYR A 223 15.83 -21.82 10.29
CA TYR A 223 14.46 -21.51 10.67
C TYR A 223 13.89 -22.49 11.71
N SER A 224 12.86 -22.05 12.41
CA SER A 224 11.99 -22.86 13.27
C SER A 224 10.54 -22.43 13.05
N ILE A 225 9.64 -23.41 12.95
CA ILE A 225 8.20 -23.20 12.79
C ILE A 225 7.52 -23.50 14.13
N ASP A 226 6.75 -22.56 14.66
CA ASP A 226 5.99 -22.67 15.91
C ASP A 226 6.82 -23.13 17.12
N GLY A 227 8.11 -22.76 17.15
CA GLY A 227 9.06 -23.19 18.19
C GLY A 227 9.45 -24.67 18.12
N GLY A 228 9.18 -25.33 16.99
CA GLY A 228 9.61 -26.70 16.69
C GLY A 228 11.10 -26.81 16.34
N ASP A 229 11.47 -27.97 15.80
CA ASP A 229 12.87 -28.30 15.47
C ASP A 229 13.49 -27.30 14.50
N THR A 230 14.76 -26.97 14.74
CA THR A 230 15.56 -26.12 13.87
C THR A 230 15.95 -26.86 12.59
N VAL A 231 15.76 -26.20 11.46
CA VAL A 231 16.35 -26.60 10.18
C VAL A 231 17.39 -25.56 9.79
N THR A 232 18.60 -26.01 9.45
CA THR A 232 19.74 -25.15 9.12
C THR A 232 20.32 -25.54 7.77
N ALA A 233 20.71 -24.55 6.98
CA ALA A 233 21.48 -24.74 5.76
C ALA A 233 22.56 -23.67 5.62
N ASN A 234 23.72 -24.07 5.12
CA ASN A 234 24.78 -23.14 4.76
C ASN A 234 24.44 -22.43 3.44
N ILE A 235 24.50 -21.10 3.45
CA ILE A 235 24.17 -20.22 2.33
C ILE A 235 25.44 -19.54 1.83
N ASN A 236 25.67 -19.61 0.52
CA ASN A 236 26.73 -18.86 -0.13
C ASN A 236 26.29 -17.41 -0.40
N LEU A 237 26.98 -16.47 0.25
CA LEU A 237 26.72 -15.04 0.12
C LEU A 237 27.56 -14.39 -0.98
N SER A 238 28.59 -15.09 -1.50
CA SER A 238 29.49 -14.63 -2.56
C SER A 238 30.35 -13.41 -2.18
N GLY A 239 30.65 -13.22 -0.89
CA GLY A 239 31.48 -12.11 -0.41
C GLY A 239 30.70 -10.81 -0.27
N LEU A 240 29.56 -10.86 0.43
CA LEU A 240 28.71 -9.72 0.71
C LEU A 240 29.47 -8.71 1.58
N SER A 241 29.74 -7.52 1.04
CA SER A 241 30.57 -6.51 1.68
C SER A 241 29.81 -5.78 2.79
N LEU A 242 30.54 -5.08 3.66
CA LEU A 242 29.98 -4.24 4.71
C LEU A 242 28.89 -3.30 4.16
N LEU A 243 27.73 -3.29 4.80
CA LEU A 243 26.50 -2.56 4.49
C LEU A 243 25.78 -2.99 3.20
N GLU A 244 26.21 -4.06 2.53
CA GLU A 244 25.45 -4.65 1.43
C GLU A 244 24.36 -5.61 1.95
N THR A 245 23.26 -5.70 1.21
CA THR A 245 22.17 -6.63 1.48
C THR A 245 22.00 -7.66 0.36
N LYS A 246 21.35 -8.77 0.68
CA LYS A 246 21.08 -9.85 -0.27
C LYS A 246 19.81 -10.60 0.10
N GLU A 247 18.94 -10.83 -0.88
CA GLU A 247 17.85 -11.79 -0.74
C GLU A 247 18.39 -13.22 -0.71
N VAL A 248 17.99 -13.99 0.29
CA VAL A 248 18.36 -15.39 0.45
C VAL A 248 17.11 -16.27 0.64
N GLU A 249 17.08 -17.38 -0.08
CA GLU A 249 16.05 -18.41 0.05
C GLU A 249 16.63 -19.62 0.79
N HIS A 250 15.94 -20.10 1.82
CA HIS A 250 16.35 -21.32 2.49
C HIS A 250 16.15 -22.53 1.55
N PRO A 251 17.17 -23.37 1.30
CA PRO A 251 17.10 -24.41 0.26
C PRO A 251 16.13 -25.55 0.59
N VAL A 252 15.80 -25.73 1.88
CA VAL A 252 14.84 -26.72 2.37
C VAL A 252 13.54 -26.03 2.72
N ALA A 253 12.43 -26.42 2.08
CA ALA A 253 11.10 -25.93 2.42
C ALA A 253 10.65 -26.47 3.79
N PRO A 254 9.99 -25.65 4.63
CA PRO A 254 9.41 -26.12 5.89
C PRO A 254 8.25 -27.08 5.66
N THR A 255 8.05 -28.00 6.59
CA THR A 255 6.85 -28.85 6.63
C THR A 255 5.80 -28.15 7.50
N MET A 256 4.83 -27.48 6.87
CA MET A 256 3.75 -26.77 7.53
C MET A 256 2.40 -27.33 7.08
N THR A 257 1.47 -27.46 8.00
CA THR A 257 0.06 -27.77 7.67
C THR A 257 -0.67 -26.49 7.28
N ALA A 258 -1.93 -26.59 6.82
CA ALA A 258 -2.76 -25.40 6.67
C ALA A 258 -3.03 -24.76 8.04
N GLY A 259 -2.91 -23.43 8.14
CA GLY A 259 -3.06 -22.69 9.38
C GLY A 259 -2.17 -21.45 9.47
N LEU A 260 -2.33 -20.70 10.57
CA LEU A 260 -1.42 -19.62 10.94
C LEU A 260 -0.18 -20.21 11.61
N HIS A 261 1.00 -19.82 11.15
CA HIS A 261 2.28 -20.29 11.66
C HIS A 261 3.18 -19.11 12.02
N SER A 262 3.87 -19.23 13.16
CA SER A 262 4.92 -18.31 13.55
C SER A 262 6.27 -18.85 13.09
N VAL A 263 6.97 -18.05 12.29
CA VAL A 263 8.25 -18.41 11.67
C VAL A 263 9.35 -17.57 12.29
N LYS A 264 10.34 -18.25 12.86
CA LYS A 264 11.59 -17.63 13.31
C LYS A 264 12.68 -17.98 12.31
N MET A 265 13.36 -16.98 11.74
CA MET A 265 14.53 -17.15 10.89
C MET A 265 15.73 -16.39 11.45
N TRP A 266 16.92 -16.97 11.38
CA TRP A 266 18.14 -16.33 11.86
C TRP A 266 19.37 -16.77 11.09
N VAL A 267 20.41 -15.95 11.14
CA VAL A 267 21.73 -16.25 10.59
C VAL A 267 22.70 -16.60 11.73
N SER A 268 23.71 -17.40 11.41
CA SER A 268 24.78 -17.80 12.34
C SER A 268 26.00 -18.29 11.56
N ASN A 269 27.10 -18.64 12.25
CA ASN A 269 28.30 -19.22 11.64
C ASN A 269 28.83 -18.41 10.43
N VAL A 270 28.80 -17.08 10.52
CA VAL A 270 29.24 -16.17 9.46
C VAL A 270 30.73 -16.41 9.21
N ASN A 271 31.09 -16.81 7.98
CA ASN A 271 32.43 -17.25 7.62
C ASN A 271 33.00 -18.38 8.53
N GLY A 272 32.14 -19.17 9.17
CA GLY A 272 32.51 -20.18 10.17
C GLY A 272 32.85 -19.61 11.56
N GLY A 273 32.66 -18.31 11.77
CA GLY A 273 32.82 -17.61 13.06
C GLY A 273 31.50 -17.28 13.73
N ILE A 274 31.59 -16.78 14.97
CA ILE A 274 30.43 -16.32 15.73
C ILE A 274 29.97 -14.97 15.16
N ASP A 275 28.65 -14.81 15.03
CA ASP A 275 28.04 -13.50 14.81
C ASP A 275 28.19 -12.64 16.07
N VAL A 276 28.84 -11.49 15.95
CA VAL A 276 29.19 -10.64 17.09
C VAL A 276 28.01 -9.81 17.59
N ASP A 277 26.94 -9.62 16.81
CA ASP A 277 25.74 -8.90 17.21
C ASP A 277 24.47 -9.77 17.09
N LEU A 278 24.16 -10.47 18.17
CA LEU A 278 22.99 -11.33 18.24
C LEU A 278 21.65 -10.57 18.37
N THR A 279 21.65 -9.24 18.34
CA THR A 279 20.42 -8.44 18.46
C THR A 279 19.74 -8.23 17.10
N ASN A 280 20.49 -8.40 16.00
CA ASN A 280 20.04 -8.16 14.64
C ASN A 280 19.96 -9.46 13.79
N ASP A 281 20.49 -10.57 14.31
CA ASP A 281 20.67 -11.84 13.58
C ASP A 281 19.36 -12.61 13.32
N THR A 282 18.25 -12.18 13.92
CA THR A 282 17.00 -12.94 14.01
C THR A 282 15.78 -12.09 13.64
N LEU A 283 14.90 -12.66 12.81
CA LEU A 283 13.57 -12.12 12.52
C LEU A 283 12.48 -13.15 12.87
N THR A 284 11.36 -12.67 13.43
CA THR A 284 10.14 -13.48 13.64
C THR A 284 8.96 -12.83 12.94
N PHE A 285 8.16 -13.63 12.23
CA PHE A 285 6.99 -13.17 11.51
C PHE A 285 5.94 -14.29 11.41
N ASP A 286 4.69 -13.91 11.14
CA ASP A 286 3.61 -14.86 10.94
C ASP A 286 3.25 -14.99 9.46
N ILE A 287 2.90 -16.21 9.05
CA ILE A 287 2.37 -16.52 7.71
C ILE A 287 1.15 -17.42 7.82
N VAL A 288 0.23 -17.28 6.86
CA VAL A 288 -0.90 -18.17 6.70
C VAL A 288 -0.56 -19.17 5.60
N VAL A 289 -0.44 -20.44 5.99
CA VAL A 289 -0.26 -21.54 5.07
C VAL A 289 -1.63 -22.13 4.73
N TYR A 290 -1.87 -22.39 3.46
CA TYR A 290 -3.10 -23.03 3.00
C TYR A 290 -2.82 -24.05 1.90
N ASP A 291 -3.79 -24.93 1.66
CA ASP A 291 -3.78 -25.86 0.55
C ASP A 291 -4.93 -25.58 -0.41
N GLU A 292 -4.87 -26.11 -1.63
CA GLU A 292 -5.85 -25.81 -2.68
C GLU A 292 -7.28 -26.26 -2.34
N SER A 293 -7.49 -27.12 -1.34
CA SER A 293 -8.84 -27.56 -0.94
C SER A 293 -9.67 -26.45 -0.29
N VAL A 294 -9.04 -25.36 0.17
CA VAL A 294 -9.76 -24.20 0.72
C VAL A 294 -10.24 -23.22 -0.34
N TYR A 295 -9.87 -23.43 -1.61
CA TYR A 295 -10.21 -22.51 -2.69
C TYR A 295 -11.72 -22.39 -2.91
N THR A 296 -12.12 -21.17 -3.23
CA THR A 296 -13.42 -20.84 -3.82
C THR A 296 -13.23 -20.21 -5.20
N ASP A 297 -14.32 -20.02 -5.93
CA ASP A 297 -14.29 -19.44 -7.28
C ASP A 297 -13.69 -18.02 -7.25
N ARG A 298 -12.82 -17.75 -8.21
CA ARG A 298 -12.09 -16.48 -8.31
C ARG A 298 -12.86 -15.47 -9.15
N ASN A 299 -13.15 -14.30 -8.57
CA ASN A 299 -13.50 -13.12 -9.33
C ASN A 299 -12.23 -12.30 -9.55
N THR A 300 -11.65 -12.38 -10.74
CA THR A 300 -10.49 -11.57 -11.08
C THR A 300 -10.87 -10.08 -11.17
N VAL A 301 -9.98 -9.21 -10.71
CA VAL A 301 -10.10 -7.75 -10.79
C VAL A 301 -9.01 -7.16 -11.69
N LEU A 302 -9.39 -6.20 -12.52
CA LEU A 302 -8.53 -5.38 -13.35
C LEU A 302 -8.61 -3.94 -12.85
N GLU A 303 -7.56 -3.48 -12.20
CA GLU A 303 -7.38 -2.09 -11.79
C GLU A 303 -6.59 -1.33 -12.87
N VAL A 304 -7.25 -0.39 -13.54
CA VAL A 304 -6.72 0.28 -14.74
C VAL A 304 -6.43 1.74 -14.43
N PHE A 305 -5.16 2.12 -14.51
CA PHE A 305 -4.69 3.49 -14.33
C PHE A 305 -4.67 4.18 -15.69
N THR A 306 -5.54 5.16 -15.89
CA THR A 306 -5.83 5.78 -17.20
C THR A 306 -6.11 7.27 -17.05
N SER A 307 -6.04 8.01 -18.16
CA SER A 307 -6.35 9.44 -18.16
C SER A 307 -6.93 9.93 -19.49
N SER A 308 -7.91 10.83 -19.44
CA SER A 308 -8.49 11.51 -20.62
C SER A 308 -7.52 12.47 -21.34
N THR A 309 -6.34 12.73 -20.77
CA THR A 309 -5.26 13.51 -21.40
C THR A 309 -4.13 12.63 -21.95
N CYS A 310 -4.21 11.31 -21.78
CA CYS A 310 -3.23 10.31 -22.20
C CYS A 310 -3.60 9.72 -23.58
N PRO A 311 -2.88 10.04 -24.67
CA PRO A 311 -3.16 9.47 -25.99
C PRO A 311 -3.11 7.93 -26.07
N PRO A 312 -2.14 7.21 -25.47
CA PRO A 312 -2.12 5.74 -25.53
C PRO A 312 -3.17 5.07 -24.64
N CYS A 313 -3.84 5.82 -23.76
CA CYS A 313 -4.89 5.28 -22.89
C CYS A 313 -6.17 4.94 -23.66
N LYS A 314 -6.52 5.71 -24.69
CA LYS A 314 -7.69 5.43 -25.54
C LYS A 314 -7.63 4.05 -26.23
N PRO A 315 -6.57 3.70 -26.99
CA PRO A 315 -6.46 2.37 -27.57
C PRO A 315 -6.36 1.28 -26.50
N GLY A 316 -5.71 1.54 -25.36
CA GLY A 316 -5.68 0.61 -24.22
C GLY A 316 -7.08 0.31 -23.65
N ASN A 317 -7.91 1.34 -23.44
CA ASN A 317 -9.29 1.18 -22.99
C ASN A 317 -10.14 0.39 -24.01
N ALA A 318 -9.96 0.64 -25.30
CA ALA A 318 -10.62 -0.11 -26.36
C ALA A 318 -10.16 -1.59 -26.39
N LYS A 319 -8.87 -1.84 -26.15
CA LYS A 319 -8.30 -3.19 -26.07
C LYS A 319 -8.90 -3.97 -24.90
N ILE A 320 -8.96 -3.37 -23.71
CA ILE A 320 -9.63 -3.96 -22.53
C ILE A 320 -11.09 -4.30 -22.87
N ALA A 321 -11.85 -3.34 -23.42
CA ALA A 321 -13.25 -3.56 -23.78
C ALA A 321 -13.43 -4.72 -24.78
N SER A 322 -12.54 -4.82 -25.77
CA SER A 322 -12.55 -5.92 -26.74
C SER A 322 -12.22 -7.27 -26.13
N VAL A 323 -11.21 -7.34 -25.26
CA VAL A 323 -10.78 -8.60 -24.62
C VAL A 323 -11.87 -9.07 -23.64
N VAL A 324 -12.26 -8.21 -22.69
CA VAL A 324 -13.27 -8.54 -21.68
C VAL A 324 -14.65 -8.77 -22.32
N GLY A 325 -14.99 -8.05 -23.39
CA GLY A 325 -16.24 -8.25 -24.11
C GLY A 325 -16.38 -9.62 -24.77
N GLY A 326 -15.27 -10.30 -25.06
CA GLY A 326 -15.24 -11.64 -25.65
C GLY A 326 -15.11 -12.78 -24.64
N MET A 327 -15.06 -12.50 -23.34
CA MET A 327 -14.94 -13.51 -22.28
C MET A 327 -16.31 -13.94 -21.73
N ASP A 328 -16.44 -15.23 -21.40
CA ASP A 328 -17.63 -15.78 -20.73
C ASP A 328 -17.70 -15.35 -19.27
N VAL A 329 -16.57 -15.48 -18.54
CA VAL A 329 -16.41 -15.00 -17.17
C VAL A 329 -15.60 -13.72 -17.22
N LYS A 330 -16.26 -12.59 -16.94
CA LYS A 330 -15.67 -11.26 -17.02
C LYS A 330 -15.02 -10.88 -15.69
N PRO A 331 -13.83 -10.26 -15.71
CA PRO A 331 -13.27 -9.70 -14.49
C PRO A 331 -14.05 -8.45 -14.05
N ILE A 332 -13.91 -8.12 -12.79
CA ILE A 332 -14.29 -6.82 -12.21
C ILE A 332 -13.37 -5.76 -12.80
N LEU A 333 -13.94 -4.66 -13.29
CA LEU A 333 -13.19 -3.52 -13.83
C LEU A 333 -13.32 -2.32 -12.90
N LEU A 334 -12.18 -1.73 -12.56
CA LEU A 334 -12.05 -0.48 -11.84
C LEU A 334 -11.05 0.42 -12.57
N LYS A 335 -11.48 1.59 -13.02
CA LYS A 335 -10.61 2.55 -13.72
C LYS A 335 -10.34 3.76 -12.84
N TYR A 336 -9.07 3.99 -12.55
CA TYR A 336 -8.57 5.08 -11.71
C TYR A 336 -8.05 6.21 -12.59
N GLN A 337 -8.76 7.33 -12.61
CA GLN A 337 -8.39 8.52 -13.39
C GLN A 337 -7.17 9.18 -12.77
N GLN A 338 -6.15 9.40 -13.59
CA GLN A 338 -4.86 9.91 -13.16
C GLN A 338 -4.65 11.39 -13.51
N ASP A 339 -3.84 12.04 -12.70
CA ASP A 339 -3.46 13.45 -12.78
C ASP A 339 -2.44 13.77 -13.88
N PHE A 340 -2.06 12.80 -14.70
CA PHE A 340 -1.10 12.94 -15.80
C PHE A 340 -1.46 12.04 -16.99
N PRO A 341 -0.84 12.21 -18.19
CA PRO A 341 0.12 13.24 -18.59
C PRO A 341 -0.57 14.57 -18.91
N GLY A 342 0.22 15.63 -19.10
CA GLY A 342 -0.31 16.97 -19.38
C GLY A 342 -1.09 17.52 -18.18
N THR A 343 -2.31 18.00 -18.41
CA THR A 343 -3.14 18.54 -17.32
C THR A 343 -3.76 17.45 -16.43
N GLY A 344 -3.72 16.18 -16.83
CA GLY A 344 -4.42 15.09 -16.15
C GLY A 344 -5.93 15.07 -16.39
N ASP A 345 -6.54 13.96 -15.97
CA ASP A 345 -7.98 13.74 -16.04
C ASP A 345 -8.69 14.56 -14.94
N PRO A 346 -9.76 15.31 -15.25
CA PRO A 346 -10.46 16.10 -14.26
C PRO A 346 -11.19 15.26 -13.20
N TYR A 347 -11.31 13.94 -13.35
CA TYR A 347 -11.87 13.05 -12.33
C TYR A 347 -10.80 12.37 -11.47
N ALA A 348 -9.53 12.78 -11.57
CA ALA A 348 -8.53 12.39 -10.58
C ALA A 348 -8.89 12.90 -9.18
N THR A 349 -8.66 12.05 -8.18
CA THR A 349 -8.81 12.34 -6.75
C THR A 349 -7.50 12.00 -6.05
N ASP A 350 -7.32 12.44 -4.81
CA ASP A 350 -6.17 12.01 -4.01
C ASP A 350 -6.17 10.50 -3.78
N GLU A 351 -7.36 9.87 -3.74
CA GLU A 351 -7.50 8.42 -3.60
C GLU A 351 -7.07 7.65 -4.87
N THR A 352 -7.40 8.16 -6.06
CA THR A 352 -6.98 7.49 -7.31
C THR A 352 -5.47 7.60 -7.53
N VAL A 353 -4.86 8.69 -7.05
CA VAL A 353 -3.42 8.89 -7.06
C VAL A 353 -2.74 8.05 -5.98
N ALA A 354 -3.27 8.02 -4.76
CA ALA A 354 -2.77 7.14 -3.70
C ALA A 354 -2.85 5.65 -4.09
N ARG A 355 -3.90 5.22 -4.81
CA ARG A 355 -3.99 3.85 -5.32
C ARG A 355 -2.95 3.54 -6.39
N ARG A 356 -2.53 4.53 -7.19
CA ARG A 356 -1.42 4.37 -8.14
C ARG A 356 -0.09 4.22 -7.41
N ASP A 357 0.12 5.09 -6.41
CA ASP A 357 1.35 5.11 -5.62
C ASP A 357 1.48 3.84 -4.76
N PHE A 358 0.36 3.27 -4.29
CA PHE A 358 0.33 1.95 -3.64
C PHE A 358 0.97 0.85 -4.49
N TYR A 359 0.85 0.92 -5.83
CA TYR A 359 1.44 -0.03 -6.77
C TYR A 359 2.75 0.44 -7.41
N ASP A 360 3.33 1.56 -6.95
CA ASP A 360 4.53 2.17 -7.53
C ASP A 360 4.44 2.43 -9.05
N ILE A 361 3.24 2.75 -9.55
CA ILE A 361 3.02 2.94 -10.98
C ILE A 361 3.48 4.34 -11.40
N SER A 362 4.52 4.38 -12.25
CA SER A 362 5.11 5.64 -12.76
C SER A 362 4.65 6.05 -14.17
N ALA A 363 3.86 5.21 -14.84
CA ALA A 363 3.39 5.47 -16.21
C ALA A 363 1.93 5.02 -16.44
N VAL A 364 1.22 5.72 -17.32
CA VAL A 364 -0.13 5.34 -17.78
C VAL A 364 -0.20 5.25 -19.31
N PRO A 365 -1.00 4.31 -19.88
CA PRO A 365 -1.89 3.40 -19.16
C PRO A 365 -1.16 2.19 -18.56
N THR A 366 -1.57 1.79 -17.36
CA THR A 366 -1.10 0.56 -16.69
C THR A 366 -2.31 -0.19 -16.15
N THR A 367 -2.28 -1.53 -16.21
CA THR A 367 -3.31 -2.40 -15.64
C THR A 367 -2.67 -3.38 -14.67
N GLN A 368 -3.19 -3.43 -13.46
CA GLN A 368 -2.94 -4.47 -12.47
C GLN A 368 -4.03 -5.53 -12.57
N ILE A 369 -3.64 -6.78 -12.73
CA ILE A 369 -4.54 -7.93 -12.72
C ILE A 369 -4.35 -8.62 -11.37
N ASP A 370 -5.41 -8.69 -10.55
CA ASP A 370 -5.39 -9.32 -9.22
C ASP A 370 -4.20 -8.86 -8.35
N GLY A 371 -4.01 -7.54 -8.26
CA GLY A 371 -2.85 -6.94 -7.61
C GLY A 371 -1.60 -7.15 -8.46
N LEU A 372 -0.53 -7.66 -7.85
CA LEU A 372 0.74 -7.92 -8.55
C LEU A 372 0.79 -9.26 -9.29
N PHE A 373 -0.32 -9.99 -9.46
CA PHE A 373 -0.31 -11.22 -10.26
C PHE A 373 0.19 -10.91 -11.69
N LYS A 374 -0.25 -9.79 -12.28
CA LYS A 374 0.36 -9.26 -13.50
C LYS A 374 0.16 -7.76 -13.66
N THR A 375 1.28 -7.05 -13.84
CA THR A 375 1.33 -5.64 -14.30
C THR A 375 1.59 -5.59 -15.80
N LEU A 376 0.82 -4.81 -16.55
CA LEU A 376 1.06 -4.61 -17.99
C LEU A 376 0.52 -3.28 -18.53
N ASN A 377 0.97 -2.89 -19.72
CA ASN A 377 0.30 -1.87 -20.52
C ASN A 377 -0.93 -2.49 -21.19
N PRO A 378 -2.16 -1.95 -21.02
CA PRO A 378 -3.36 -2.58 -21.55
C PRO A 378 -3.44 -2.68 -23.07
N ASN A 379 -2.57 -1.99 -23.81
CA ASN A 379 -2.45 -2.18 -25.26
C ASN A 379 -1.96 -3.61 -25.62
N ASP A 380 -1.23 -4.26 -24.71
CA ASP A 380 -0.67 -5.60 -24.88
C ASP A 380 -1.55 -6.71 -24.26
N LEU A 381 -2.66 -6.35 -23.62
CA LEU A 381 -3.52 -7.28 -22.89
C LEU A 381 -4.06 -8.40 -23.82
N VAL A 382 -3.96 -9.65 -23.36
CA VAL A 382 -4.57 -10.81 -24.00
C VAL A 382 -5.45 -11.59 -23.03
N VAL A 383 -6.39 -12.39 -23.54
CA VAL A 383 -7.31 -13.21 -22.72
C VAL A 383 -6.54 -14.11 -21.74
N GLY A 384 -5.41 -14.68 -22.19
CA GLY A 384 -4.55 -15.55 -21.38
C GLY A 384 -4.05 -14.90 -20.08
N ASP A 385 -3.88 -13.58 -20.07
CA ASP A 385 -3.44 -12.85 -18.88
C ASP A 385 -4.49 -12.91 -17.76
N ILE A 386 -5.76 -12.76 -18.14
CA ILE A 386 -6.90 -12.77 -17.23
C ILE A 386 -7.24 -14.20 -16.81
N THR A 387 -7.29 -15.13 -17.77
CA THR A 387 -7.66 -16.53 -17.47
C THR A 387 -6.62 -17.23 -16.61
N SER A 388 -5.35 -16.82 -16.66
CA SER A 388 -4.31 -17.35 -15.75
C SER A 388 -4.56 -16.92 -14.31
N ALA A 389 -5.04 -15.70 -14.08
CA ALA A 389 -5.42 -15.23 -12.75
C ALA A 389 -6.70 -15.93 -12.28
N GLN A 390 -7.70 -16.07 -13.16
CA GLN A 390 -8.96 -16.78 -12.86
C GLN A 390 -8.77 -18.26 -12.49
N ALA A 391 -7.67 -18.88 -12.95
CA ALA A 391 -7.35 -20.27 -12.62
C ALA A 391 -6.79 -20.45 -11.20
N VAL A 392 -6.39 -19.36 -10.52
CA VAL A 392 -5.94 -19.40 -9.13
C VAL A 392 -7.13 -19.19 -8.22
N GLY A 393 -7.42 -20.17 -7.37
CA GLY A 393 -8.56 -20.10 -6.46
C GLY A 393 -8.45 -18.96 -5.44
N ALA A 394 -9.59 -18.41 -5.04
CA ALA A 394 -9.68 -17.33 -4.07
C ALA A 394 -9.77 -17.86 -2.63
N LEU A 395 -9.51 -16.97 -1.66
CA LEU A 395 -9.42 -17.31 -0.23
C LEU A 395 -10.53 -16.67 0.63
N VAL A 396 -11.52 -16.03 0.01
CA VAL A 396 -12.68 -15.42 0.68
C VAL A 396 -13.90 -15.62 -0.20
N ASP A 397 -15.05 -15.98 0.36
CA ASP A 397 -16.33 -15.84 -0.33
C ASP A 397 -16.94 -14.49 0.01
N ILE A 398 -17.57 -13.85 -0.97
CA ILE A 398 -18.20 -12.55 -0.82
C ILE A 398 -19.62 -12.64 -1.39
N GLU A 399 -20.58 -12.25 -0.57
CA GLU A 399 -21.95 -11.98 -1.00
C GLU A 399 -22.24 -10.51 -0.70
N ALA A 400 -22.49 -9.72 -1.75
CA ALA A 400 -22.65 -8.29 -1.61
C ALA A 400 -23.79 -7.77 -2.48
N SER A 401 -24.54 -6.82 -1.94
CA SER A 401 -25.62 -6.11 -2.58
C SER A 401 -25.46 -4.62 -2.34
N TYR A 402 -26.07 -3.81 -3.21
CA TYR A 402 -26.15 -2.37 -2.99
C TYR A 402 -27.48 -1.77 -3.42
N GLU A 403 -27.82 -0.66 -2.77
CA GLU A 403 -28.98 0.18 -3.02
C GLU A 403 -28.54 1.63 -3.26
N LEU A 404 -29.29 2.33 -4.10
CA LEU A 404 -29.01 3.72 -4.46
C LEU A 404 -30.11 4.63 -3.96
N ASP A 405 -29.74 5.68 -3.24
CA ASP A 405 -30.61 6.80 -2.92
C ASP A 405 -30.09 8.05 -3.64
N SER A 406 -30.56 8.21 -4.89
CA SER A 406 -30.17 9.34 -5.73
C SER A 406 -30.69 10.69 -5.20
N ALA A 407 -31.72 10.70 -4.35
CA ALA A 407 -32.25 11.93 -3.76
C ALA A 407 -31.32 12.44 -2.65
N ASN A 408 -30.73 11.53 -1.88
CA ASN A 408 -29.78 11.85 -0.82
C ASN A 408 -28.31 11.69 -1.23
N GLN A 409 -28.04 11.49 -2.53
CA GLN A 409 -26.68 11.35 -3.07
C GLN A 409 -25.88 10.24 -2.37
N SER A 410 -26.52 9.10 -2.09
CA SER A 410 -25.89 8.03 -1.31
C SER A 410 -26.02 6.65 -1.94
N ILE A 411 -25.08 5.79 -1.57
CA ILE A 411 -25.04 4.36 -1.89
C ILE A 411 -24.92 3.58 -0.59
N HIS A 412 -25.79 2.59 -0.41
CA HIS A 412 -25.78 1.65 0.70
C HIS A 412 -25.31 0.29 0.18
N VAL A 413 -24.24 -0.26 0.76
CA VAL A 413 -23.60 -1.52 0.35
C VAL A 413 -23.59 -2.44 1.56
N TYR A 414 -24.19 -3.62 1.44
CA TYR A 414 -24.33 -4.57 2.53
C TYR A 414 -24.16 -6.00 2.06
N GLY A 415 -23.87 -6.89 2.99
CA GLY A 415 -23.69 -8.30 2.67
C GLY A 415 -22.91 -9.03 3.74
N SER A 416 -22.21 -10.08 3.32
CA SER A 416 -21.32 -10.84 4.19
C SER A 416 -20.12 -11.39 3.43
N TYR A 417 -19.06 -11.70 4.17
CA TYR A 417 -17.93 -12.44 3.66
C TYR A 417 -17.59 -13.61 4.58
N THR A 418 -17.02 -14.67 4.01
CA THR A 418 -16.53 -15.84 4.75
C THR A 418 -15.08 -16.09 4.35
N PRO A 419 -14.10 -15.82 5.24
CA PRO A 419 -12.72 -16.17 4.97
C PRO A 419 -12.55 -17.69 4.86
N ARG A 420 -11.77 -18.16 3.88
CA ARG A 420 -11.34 -19.57 3.77
C ARG A 420 -10.04 -19.84 4.53
N VAL A 421 -9.37 -18.77 4.93
CA VAL A 421 -8.15 -18.75 5.73
C VAL A 421 -8.28 -17.66 6.80
N ASN A 422 -7.47 -17.72 7.86
CA ASN A 422 -7.44 -16.65 8.86
C ASN A 422 -6.89 -15.38 8.24
N LEU A 423 -7.59 -14.26 8.43
CA LEU A 423 -7.15 -12.96 7.92
C LEU A 423 -6.14 -12.34 8.89
N VAL A 424 -4.89 -12.21 8.48
CA VAL A 424 -3.79 -11.70 9.33
C VAL A 424 -3.63 -10.18 9.26
N ASN A 425 -2.79 -9.64 10.13
CA ASN A 425 -2.47 -8.22 10.17
C ASN A 425 -2.07 -7.69 8.78
N GLY A 426 -2.62 -6.53 8.41
CA GLY A 426 -2.45 -5.94 7.08
C GLY A 426 -3.47 -6.41 6.04
N THR A 427 -4.45 -7.26 6.42
CA THR A 427 -5.53 -7.62 5.49
C THR A 427 -6.62 -6.56 5.52
N LYS A 428 -6.90 -5.99 4.35
CA LYS A 428 -7.87 -4.91 4.16
C LYS A 428 -8.99 -5.33 3.24
N MET A 429 -10.17 -4.77 3.49
CA MET A 429 -11.29 -4.76 2.56
C MET A 429 -11.41 -3.36 1.94
N ILE A 430 -11.11 -3.26 0.65
CA ILE A 430 -11.30 -2.03 -0.14
C ILE A 430 -12.68 -2.06 -0.76
N LEU A 431 -13.51 -1.07 -0.43
CA LEU A 431 -14.82 -0.87 -1.04
C LEU A 431 -14.74 0.30 -2.04
N ALA A 432 -14.72 -0.02 -3.33
CA ALA A 432 -14.65 0.95 -4.41
C ALA A 432 -16.05 1.24 -4.96
N ILE A 433 -16.45 2.51 -4.91
CA ILE A 433 -17.68 3.01 -5.55
C ILE A 433 -17.29 3.60 -6.89
N LYS A 434 -17.92 3.11 -7.96
CA LYS A 434 -17.65 3.52 -9.34
C LYS A 434 -18.92 4.03 -10.00
N GLU A 435 -18.74 4.86 -11.02
CA GLU A 435 -19.78 5.18 -11.97
C GLU A 435 -19.58 4.32 -13.22
N TRP A 436 -20.61 3.58 -13.62
CA TRP A 436 -20.51 2.64 -14.74
C TRP A 436 -20.14 3.34 -16.04
N THR A 437 -20.59 4.59 -16.22
CA THR A 437 -20.32 5.40 -17.41
C THR A 437 -20.27 6.89 -17.08
N THR A 438 -19.20 7.58 -17.46
CA THR A 438 -19.07 9.04 -17.42
C THR A 438 -18.79 9.61 -18.82
N LYS A 439 -19.02 10.92 -19.02
CA LYS A 439 -18.84 11.59 -20.32
C LYS A 439 -18.21 12.99 -20.21
N LYS A 440 -18.38 13.68 -19.08
CA LYS A 440 -17.95 15.07 -18.89
C LYS A 440 -16.45 15.21 -18.66
N ASN A 441 -15.76 14.15 -18.22
CA ASN A 441 -14.31 14.15 -18.02
C ASN A 441 -13.48 14.09 -19.32
N LYS A 442 -14.07 14.36 -20.48
CA LYS A 442 -13.35 14.42 -21.76
C LYS A 442 -12.27 15.52 -21.77
N LYS A 443 -11.08 15.16 -22.26
CA LYS A 443 -9.98 16.09 -22.56
C LYS A 443 -9.35 15.81 -23.93
N SER A 444 -8.03 15.72 -24.01
CA SER A 444 -7.26 15.78 -25.26
C SER A 444 -7.03 14.42 -25.93
N ASN A 445 -7.26 13.29 -25.26
CA ASN A 445 -6.98 11.96 -25.84
C ASN A 445 -8.03 11.49 -26.87
N GLY A 446 -9.14 12.20 -26.99
CA GLY A 446 -10.20 11.93 -27.96
C GLY A 446 -11.22 10.86 -27.56
N GLU A 447 -11.24 10.38 -26.32
CA GLU A 447 -12.37 9.62 -25.77
C GLU A 447 -13.60 10.52 -25.56
N THR A 448 -14.79 9.93 -25.56
CA THR A 448 -16.07 10.65 -25.36
C THR A 448 -16.96 10.01 -24.30
N GLN A 449 -16.54 8.84 -23.81
CA GLN A 449 -17.21 8.06 -22.80
C GLN A 449 -16.13 7.26 -22.06
N PHE A 450 -16.28 7.13 -20.75
CA PHE A 450 -15.37 6.39 -19.89
C PHE A 450 -16.21 5.46 -19.01
N ASP A 451 -15.84 4.18 -18.96
CA ASP A 451 -16.62 3.18 -18.22
C ASP A 451 -15.87 2.70 -16.98
N ASN A 452 -16.62 2.34 -15.93
CA ASN A 452 -16.12 1.85 -14.65
C ASN A 452 -15.18 2.83 -13.93
N VAL A 453 -15.51 4.13 -13.96
CA VAL A 453 -14.71 5.22 -13.38
C VAL A 453 -14.87 5.21 -11.86
N VAL A 454 -13.79 4.96 -11.12
CA VAL A 454 -13.81 5.01 -9.66
C VAL A 454 -14.10 6.43 -9.20
N LYS A 455 -15.10 6.58 -8.33
CA LYS A 455 -15.54 7.88 -7.79
C LYS A 455 -15.19 8.06 -6.32
N LYS A 456 -15.01 6.96 -5.59
CA LYS A 456 -14.68 6.94 -4.17
C LYS A 456 -14.13 5.58 -3.76
N LEU A 457 -13.08 5.56 -2.96
CA LEU A 457 -12.72 4.43 -2.10
C LEU A 457 -13.30 4.70 -0.71
N TYR A 458 -14.17 3.82 -0.22
CA TYR A 458 -14.73 3.96 1.12
C TYR A 458 -13.60 3.84 2.15
N ASN A 459 -13.49 4.84 3.05
CA ASN A 459 -12.33 5.07 3.94
C ASN A 459 -10.98 5.31 3.24
N GLY A 460 -10.98 5.68 1.95
CA GLY A 460 -9.76 5.96 1.20
C GLY A 460 -8.93 4.70 0.94
N ILE A 461 -7.62 4.87 0.77
CA ILE A 461 -6.69 3.78 0.45
C ILE A 461 -6.48 2.79 1.60
N GLU A 462 -6.67 3.25 2.85
CA GLU A 462 -6.54 2.41 4.05
C GLU A 462 -7.62 1.32 4.13
N GLY A 463 -8.76 1.56 3.47
CA GLY A 463 -9.90 0.65 3.46
C GLY A 463 -10.45 0.34 4.85
N ILE A 464 -10.96 -0.89 5.01
CA ILE A 464 -11.48 -1.42 6.26
C ILE A 464 -10.55 -2.53 6.74
N ASP A 465 -10.08 -2.44 7.98
CA ASP A 465 -9.27 -3.49 8.59
C ASP A 465 -10.13 -4.74 8.89
N VAL A 466 -9.75 -5.86 8.29
CA VAL A 466 -10.39 -7.16 8.48
C VAL A 466 -9.42 -8.19 9.07
N SER A 467 -8.36 -7.74 9.73
CA SER A 467 -7.43 -8.59 10.45
C SER A 467 -8.10 -9.27 11.66
N GLY A 468 -7.64 -10.47 12.00
CA GLY A 468 -8.15 -11.28 13.12
C GLY A 468 -9.51 -11.96 12.84
N LYS A 469 -9.91 -12.07 11.57
CA LYS A 469 -11.12 -12.78 11.16
C LYS A 469 -10.78 -14.24 10.88
N GLU A 470 -11.48 -15.16 11.51
CA GLU A 470 -11.19 -16.59 11.47
C GLU A 470 -11.81 -17.26 10.25
N ALA A 471 -11.12 -18.27 9.72
CA ALA A 471 -11.61 -19.09 8.63
C ALA A 471 -12.96 -19.75 8.96
N GLY A 472 -13.86 -19.83 7.98
CA GLY A 472 -15.17 -20.46 8.09
C GLY A 472 -16.22 -19.66 8.86
N THR A 473 -15.88 -18.49 9.41
CA THR A 473 -16.83 -17.61 10.10
C THR A 473 -17.45 -16.62 9.12
N VAL A 474 -18.77 -16.51 9.13
CA VAL A 474 -19.50 -15.51 8.33
C VAL A 474 -19.47 -14.17 9.05
N TYR A 475 -18.97 -13.14 8.38
CA TYR A 475 -18.92 -11.78 8.90
C TYR A 475 -19.84 -10.86 8.09
N PRO A 476 -20.89 -10.29 8.69
CA PRO A 476 -21.74 -9.32 8.01
C PRO A 476 -21.03 -7.96 7.89
N PHE A 477 -21.40 -7.20 6.87
CA PHE A 477 -21.02 -5.80 6.73
C PHE A 477 -22.18 -4.98 6.19
N ASP A 478 -22.20 -3.70 6.56
CA ASP A 478 -23.25 -2.74 6.21
C ASP A 478 -22.63 -1.34 6.22
N TYR A 479 -22.47 -0.75 5.03
CA TYR A 479 -21.83 0.55 4.84
C TYR A 479 -22.67 1.45 3.96
N THR A 480 -22.89 2.68 4.40
CA THR A 480 -23.48 3.73 3.58
C THR A 480 -22.45 4.83 3.34
N TYR A 481 -22.29 5.21 2.08
CA TYR A 481 -21.54 6.40 1.71
C TYR A 481 -22.47 7.46 1.13
N GLN A 482 -22.50 8.62 1.79
CA GLN A 482 -23.16 9.82 1.27
C GLN A 482 -22.11 10.72 0.65
N PHE A 483 -22.30 11.06 -0.62
CA PHE A 483 -21.44 12.02 -1.30
C PHE A 483 -21.75 13.43 -0.78
N ASN A 484 -20.70 14.20 -0.48
CA ASN A 484 -20.85 15.55 0.04
C ASN A 484 -20.99 16.58 -1.08
N GLY A 485 -21.79 17.62 -0.81
CA GLY A 485 -21.86 18.83 -1.61
C GLY A 485 -22.35 18.65 -3.04
N ASN A 486 -21.93 19.57 -3.90
CA ASN A 486 -22.43 19.65 -5.27
C ASN A 486 -21.48 18.99 -6.27
N TYR A 487 -22.02 18.60 -7.42
CA TYR A 487 -21.22 18.21 -8.57
C TYR A 487 -20.24 19.32 -8.98
N ARG A 488 -18.96 18.97 -9.12
CA ARG A 488 -17.94 19.79 -9.77
C ARG A 488 -17.31 19.04 -10.93
N LEU A 489 -17.07 19.76 -12.03
CA LEU A 489 -16.15 19.34 -13.10
C LEU A 489 -14.84 20.12 -12.94
N PRO A 490 -13.76 19.50 -12.48
CA PRO A 490 -12.47 20.16 -12.38
C PRO A 490 -11.94 20.63 -13.74
N SER A 491 -11.15 21.71 -13.70
CA SER A 491 -10.49 22.24 -14.89
C SER A 491 -9.39 21.30 -15.39
N ASN A 492 -8.75 20.55 -14.49
CA ASN A 492 -7.68 19.59 -14.70
C ASN A 492 -7.57 18.62 -13.51
N GLY A 493 -6.67 17.63 -13.59
CA GLY A 493 -6.44 16.63 -12.53
C GLY A 493 -5.30 16.93 -11.56
N GLN A 494 -4.66 18.11 -11.68
CA GLN A 494 -3.54 18.49 -10.81
C GLN A 494 -4.00 18.68 -9.36
N GLU A 495 -3.11 18.45 -8.40
CA GLU A 495 -3.38 18.47 -6.95
C GLU A 495 -4.32 19.60 -6.50
N ALA A 496 -4.01 20.86 -6.86
CA ALA A 496 -4.82 22.03 -6.49
C ALA A 496 -6.26 22.06 -7.05
N ASN A 497 -6.59 21.19 -8.01
CA ASN A 497 -7.90 21.13 -8.65
C ASN A 497 -8.62 19.78 -8.45
N ARG A 498 -7.99 18.77 -7.84
CA ARG A 498 -8.61 17.45 -7.61
C ARG A 498 -9.88 17.59 -6.76
N ILE A 499 -10.77 16.61 -6.90
CA ILE A 499 -12.04 16.59 -6.16
C ILE A 499 -11.76 16.38 -4.68
N ASP A 500 -12.30 17.28 -3.84
CA ASP A 500 -12.31 17.13 -2.39
C ASP A 500 -13.62 16.46 -1.93
N HIS A 501 -13.55 15.18 -1.57
CA HIS A 501 -14.70 14.40 -1.12
C HIS A 501 -15.36 14.91 0.17
N ALA A 502 -14.72 15.82 0.92
CA ALA A 502 -15.32 16.43 2.09
C ALA A 502 -16.41 17.46 1.75
N ILE A 503 -16.34 18.10 0.57
CA ILE A 503 -17.21 19.23 0.23
C ILE A 503 -17.85 19.14 -1.16
N GLU A 504 -17.47 18.17 -1.98
CA GLU A 504 -17.96 18.04 -3.36
C GLU A 504 -17.79 16.62 -3.94
N HIS A 505 -18.33 16.41 -5.14
CA HIS A 505 -18.21 15.15 -5.86
C HIS A 505 -18.13 15.35 -7.38
N SER A 506 -17.69 14.31 -8.09
CA SER A 506 -17.67 14.27 -9.56
C SER A 506 -18.67 13.29 -10.17
N VAL A 507 -19.57 12.69 -9.38
CA VAL A 507 -20.64 11.79 -9.85
C VAL A 507 -21.58 12.52 -10.82
N GLU A 508 -21.69 12.05 -12.07
CA GLU A 508 -22.56 12.69 -13.06
C GLU A 508 -24.02 12.25 -12.91
N ASN A 509 -24.24 10.99 -12.53
CA ASN A 509 -25.56 10.41 -12.31
C ASN A 509 -25.53 9.38 -11.17
N PHE A 510 -26.21 9.68 -10.06
CA PHE A 510 -26.29 8.77 -8.91
C PHE A 510 -27.00 7.44 -9.19
N ASN A 511 -27.87 7.37 -10.20
CA ASN A 511 -28.50 6.11 -10.63
C ASN A 511 -27.56 5.23 -11.47
N ASN A 512 -26.32 5.67 -11.70
CA ASN A 512 -25.32 5.00 -12.52
C ASN A 512 -24.12 4.51 -11.69
N LEU A 513 -24.31 4.38 -10.38
CA LEU A 513 -23.26 3.90 -9.47
C LEU A 513 -23.29 2.37 -9.35
N GLY A 514 -22.13 1.82 -9.02
CA GLY A 514 -21.91 0.43 -8.61
C GLY A 514 -20.86 0.37 -7.51
N ALA A 515 -20.74 -0.79 -6.88
CA ALA A 515 -19.78 -1.04 -5.81
C ALA A 515 -19.04 -2.36 -6.05
N SER A 516 -17.71 -2.32 -5.89
CA SER A 516 -16.84 -3.48 -5.93
C SER A 516 -16.06 -3.59 -4.61
N ILE A 517 -15.81 -4.81 -4.17
CA ILE A 517 -15.10 -5.13 -2.93
C ILE A 517 -13.83 -5.88 -3.30
N ILE A 518 -12.71 -5.55 -2.68
CA ILE A 518 -11.43 -6.23 -2.84
C ILE A 518 -10.91 -6.59 -1.45
N PHE A 519 -10.61 -7.86 -1.21
CA PHE A 519 -9.84 -8.31 -0.05
C PHE A 519 -8.37 -8.41 -0.46
N GLU A 520 -7.53 -7.60 0.17
CA GLU A 520 -6.12 -7.49 -0.17
C GLU A 520 -5.23 -7.53 1.06
N SER A 521 -3.99 -7.97 0.87
CA SER A 521 -2.91 -7.81 1.83
C SER A 521 -2.13 -6.56 1.50
N SER A 522 -2.09 -5.60 2.42
CA SER A 522 -1.40 -4.32 2.23
C SER A 522 0.12 -4.43 2.23
N ARG A 523 0.68 -5.57 2.67
CA ARG A 523 2.13 -5.80 2.73
C ARG A 523 2.72 -6.21 1.38
N ASP A 524 2.07 -7.14 0.70
CA ASP A 524 2.55 -7.80 -0.51
C ASP A 524 1.60 -7.64 -1.70
N GLN A 525 0.55 -6.81 -1.53
CA GLN A 525 -0.41 -6.43 -2.56
C GLN A 525 -1.14 -7.64 -3.18
N TYR A 526 -1.18 -8.76 -2.45
CA TYR A 526 -1.87 -9.96 -2.87
C TYR A 526 -3.38 -9.81 -2.69
N ILE A 527 -4.14 -10.07 -3.76
CA ILE A 527 -5.61 -10.09 -3.72
C ILE A 527 -6.10 -11.48 -3.33
N LEU A 528 -6.77 -11.57 -2.19
CA LEU A 528 -7.39 -12.80 -1.69
C LEU A 528 -8.67 -13.13 -2.45
N GLN A 529 -9.47 -12.10 -2.77
CA GLN A 529 -10.70 -12.19 -3.54
C GLN A 529 -11.18 -10.79 -3.94
N ALA A 530 -11.98 -10.69 -5.00
CA ALA A 530 -12.82 -9.53 -5.25
C ALA A 530 -14.32 -9.91 -5.42
N GLY A 531 -15.21 -8.93 -5.33
CA GLY A 531 -16.65 -9.12 -5.52
C GLY A 531 -17.30 -7.89 -6.15
N GLU A 532 -18.21 -8.09 -7.09
CA GLU A 532 -19.09 -7.03 -7.59
C GLU A 532 -20.41 -7.10 -6.83
N ALA A 533 -20.81 -6.02 -6.16
CA ALA A 533 -22.08 -5.99 -5.45
C ALA A 533 -23.25 -6.01 -6.44
N GLY A 534 -24.26 -6.84 -6.16
CA GLY A 534 -25.48 -6.90 -6.96
C GLY A 534 -26.35 -5.67 -6.74
N PHE A 535 -26.81 -5.04 -7.82
CA PHE A 535 -27.80 -3.97 -7.69
C PHE A 535 -29.13 -4.55 -7.24
N VAL A 536 -29.60 -4.12 -6.07
CA VAL A 536 -30.96 -4.40 -5.62
C VAL A 536 -31.82 -3.22 -6.03
N VAL A 537 -32.85 -3.48 -6.84
CA VAL A 537 -33.92 -2.51 -7.07
C VAL A 537 -34.73 -2.44 -5.78
N GLY A 538 -34.21 -1.68 -4.81
CA GLY A 538 -35.03 -1.14 -3.76
C GLY A 538 -36.02 -0.19 -4.44
N LEU A 539 -37.32 -0.52 -4.35
CA LEU A 539 -38.30 0.54 -4.17
C LEU A 539 -37.68 1.48 -3.15
N THR A 540 -37.62 2.77 -3.47
CA THR A 540 -37.27 3.79 -2.49
C THR A 540 -38.33 3.74 -1.40
N ASP A 541 -38.21 2.81 -0.46
CA ASP A 541 -39.03 2.66 0.72
C ASP A 541 -38.17 3.31 1.82
N LEU A 542 -38.27 4.60 2.13
CA LEU A 542 -39.51 5.30 2.48
C LEU A 542 -40.63 4.37 2.97
N VAL A 543 -40.29 3.27 3.67
CA VAL A 543 -41.17 2.13 3.98
C VAL A 543 -42.62 2.55 3.95
N ALA A 544 -43.33 2.15 2.92
CA ALA A 544 -44.67 2.66 2.66
C ALA A 544 -45.66 2.34 3.80
N LEU A 545 -45.29 1.40 4.67
CA LEU A 545 -45.91 1.04 5.95
C LEU A 545 -44.96 1.31 7.13
N LYS A 546 -45.34 2.17 8.07
CA LYS A 546 -44.54 2.54 9.25
C LYS A 546 -45.33 2.38 10.55
N ASP A 547 -44.63 2.53 11.68
CA ASP A 547 -45.22 2.71 13.01
C ASP A 547 -46.20 1.60 13.44
N LEU A 548 -45.90 0.34 13.07
CA LEU A 548 -46.67 -0.82 13.55
C LEU A 548 -46.54 -0.94 15.06
N ASN A 549 -47.66 -0.69 15.74
CA ASN A 549 -47.82 -0.90 17.17
C ASN A 549 -49.03 -1.78 17.42
N ILE A 550 -48.92 -2.66 18.40
CA ILE A 550 -49.96 -3.65 18.72
C ILE A 550 -50.27 -3.62 20.21
N TYR A 551 -51.56 -3.60 20.58
CA TYR A 551 -51.97 -3.51 21.98
C TYR A 551 -53.41 -3.96 22.26
N PRO A 552 -53.71 -4.48 23.46
CA PRO A 552 -52.74 -4.87 24.49
C PRO A 552 -51.96 -6.12 24.08
N ASN A 553 -50.71 -6.26 24.52
CA ASN A 553 -49.92 -7.48 24.38
C ASN A 553 -49.32 -7.81 25.77
N PRO A 554 -49.72 -8.92 26.44
CA PRO A 554 -50.59 -9.99 25.96
C PRO A 554 -52.05 -9.57 25.67
N SER A 555 -52.68 -10.23 24.69
CA SER A 555 -54.07 -10.01 24.27
C SER A 555 -54.97 -11.17 24.72
N ALA A 556 -56.26 -10.91 24.95
CA ALA A 556 -57.26 -11.97 25.19
C ALA A 556 -58.13 -12.18 23.95
N ASP A 557 -59.21 -11.42 23.83
CA ASP A 557 -60.18 -11.57 22.74
C ASP A 557 -59.96 -10.62 21.56
N PHE A 558 -59.20 -9.53 21.77
CA PHE A 558 -58.97 -8.52 20.73
C PHE A 558 -57.54 -8.00 20.76
N LEU A 559 -57.02 -7.68 19.57
CA LEU A 559 -55.74 -6.97 19.39
C LEU A 559 -55.97 -5.74 18.51
N ASN A 560 -55.58 -4.57 19.01
CA ASN A 560 -55.50 -3.37 18.19
C ASN A 560 -54.16 -3.33 17.48
N VAL A 561 -54.21 -3.01 16.19
CA VAL A 561 -53.07 -2.87 15.30
C VAL A 561 -53.13 -1.45 14.75
N SER A 562 -52.17 -0.61 15.12
CA SER A 562 -52.01 0.73 14.55
C SER A 562 -50.78 0.80 13.68
N PHE A 563 -50.87 1.49 12.55
CA PHE A 563 -49.80 1.63 11.56
C PHE A 563 -50.01 2.93 10.76
N ALA A 564 -48.98 3.40 10.07
CA ALA A 564 -49.06 4.54 9.17
C ALA A 564 -48.70 4.12 7.74
N THR A 565 -49.33 4.74 6.75
CA THR A 565 -48.95 4.61 5.34
C THR A 565 -48.33 5.92 4.86
N SER A 566 -47.25 5.84 4.07
CA SER A 566 -46.60 7.02 3.48
C SER A 566 -47.22 7.44 2.13
N GLU A 567 -48.02 6.55 1.52
CA GLU A 567 -48.75 6.74 0.26
C GLU A 567 -50.05 5.90 0.21
N ARG A 568 -50.74 5.87 -0.94
CA ARG A 568 -51.97 5.08 -1.11
C ARG A 568 -51.64 3.62 -1.43
N LEU A 569 -52.05 2.69 -0.58
CA LEU A 569 -51.66 1.27 -0.68
C LEU A 569 -52.84 0.31 -0.40
N PRO A 570 -52.93 -0.84 -1.10
CA PRO A 570 -53.86 -1.91 -0.75
C PRO A 570 -53.38 -2.69 0.47
N ILE A 571 -54.11 -2.63 1.58
CA ILE A 571 -53.70 -3.24 2.85
C ILE A 571 -54.45 -4.53 3.17
N THR A 572 -53.72 -5.54 3.64
CA THR A 572 -54.25 -6.75 4.27
C THR A 572 -53.54 -6.99 5.60
N ILE A 573 -54.30 -7.28 6.66
CA ILE A 573 -53.75 -7.67 7.96
C ILE A 573 -53.94 -9.18 8.15
N GLN A 574 -52.88 -9.88 8.52
CA GLN A 574 -52.89 -11.32 8.77
C GLN A 574 -52.39 -11.66 10.18
N VAL A 575 -52.92 -12.71 10.77
CA VAL A 575 -52.35 -13.35 11.98
C VAL A 575 -51.89 -14.73 11.60
N LEU A 576 -50.65 -15.07 11.96
CA LEU A 576 -49.97 -16.32 11.63
C LEU A 576 -49.54 -17.05 12.90
N ASP A 577 -49.53 -18.39 12.87
CA ASP A 577 -48.83 -19.18 13.88
C ASP A 577 -47.31 -19.25 13.62
N LEU A 578 -46.55 -19.82 14.55
CA LEU A 578 -45.09 -19.97 14.47
C LEU A 578 -44.60 -20.83 13.28
N SER A 579 -45.49 -21.57 12.61
CA SER A 579 -45.16 -22.30 11.38
C SER A 579 -45.39 -21.49 10.10
N GLY A 580 -45.84 -20.23 10.24
CA GLY A 580 -46.19 -19.35 9.12
C GLY A 580 -47.57 -19.63 8.54
N LYS A 581 -48.42 -20.41 9.22
CA LYS A 581 -49.79 -20.67 8.75
C LYS A 581 -50.71 -19.51 9.11
N VAL A 582 -51.40 -18.95 8.12
CA VAL A 582 -52.38 -17.87 8.30
C VAL A 582 -53.63 -18.40 9.02
N LEU A 583 -53.96 -17.79 10.15
CA LEU A 583 -55.13 -18.09 10.98
C LEU A 583 -56.25 -17.05 10.82
N ILE A 584 -55.88 -15.78 10.63
CA ILE A 584 -56.79 -14.66 10.37
C ILE A 584 -56.25 -13.88 9.18
N SER A 585 -57.13 -13.43 8.29
CA SER A 585 -56.78 -12.55 7.17
C SER A 585 -57.91 -11.57 6.91
N GLN A 586 -57.62 -10.28 6.96
CA GLN A 586 -58.58 -9.19 6.76
C GLN A 586 -58.06 -8.20 5.74
N LYS A 587 -58.76 -8.07 4.62
CA LYS A 587 -58.44 -7.11 3.56
C LYS A 587 -59.11 -5.77 3.87
N LEU A 588 -58.31 -4.72 4.05
CA LEU A 588 -58.78 -3.35 4.30
C LEU A 588 -58.96 -2.53 3.01
N GLY A 589 -58.47 -3.04 1.88
CA GLY A 589 -58.56 -2.36 0.59
C GLY A 589 -57.52 -1.25 0.45
N GLU A 590 -57.72 -0.34 -0.50
CA GLU A 590 -56.81 0.79 -0.70
C GLU A 590 -57.00 1.86 0.37
N LEU A 591 -55.98 2.04 1.21
CA LEU A 591 -55.91 3.11 2.20
C LEU A 591 -55.07 4.26 1.63
N ALA A 592 -55.50 5.51 1.84
CA ALA A 592 -54.72 6.69 1.46
C ALA A 592 -53.50 6.85 2.39
N LYS A 593 -52.65 7.86 2.16
CA LYS A 593 -51.59 8.25 3.10
C LYS A 593 -52.21 8.68 4.45
N GLY A 594 -51.77 8.09 5.56
CA GLY A 594 -52.23 8.48 6.89
C GLY A 594 -51.96 7.44 7.97
N ALA A 595 -52.33 7.76 9.21
CA ALA A 595 -52.31 6.81 10.32
C ALA A 595 -53.64 6.06 10.42
N TYR A 596 -53.57 4.76 10.68
CA TYR A 596 -54.70 3.85 10.75
C TYR A 596 -54.63 3.00 12.02
N GLN A 597 -55.80 2.62 12.50
CA GLN A 597 -55.97 1.67 13.60
C GLN A 597 -57.06 0.67 13.22
N HIS A 598 -56.79 -0.61 13.48
CA HIS A 598 -57.70 -1.69 13.19
C HIS A 598 -57.73 -2.70 14.33
N THR A 599 -58.91 -3.21 14.67
CA THR A 599 -59.08 -4.20 15.75
C THR A 599 -59.33 -5.58 15.15
N LEU A 600 -58.50 -6.54 15.55
CA LEU A 600 -58.64 -7.96 15.19
C LEU A 600 -59.39 -8.70 16.29
N ASP A 601 -60.35 -9.55 15.91
CA ASP A 601 -61.04 -10.50 16.78
C ASP A 601 -60.23 -11.80 16.88
N LEU A 602 -59.72 -12.08 18.08
CA LEU A 602 -58.88 -13.23 18.42
C LEU A 602 -59.65 -14.30 19.18
N SER A 603 -60.97 -14.16 19.36
CA SER A 603 -61.82 -15.06 20.16
C SER A 603 -61.74 -16.53 19.73
N LYS A 604 -61.27 -16.82 18.52
CA LYS A 604 -61.08 -18.19 17.99
C LYS A 604 -59.66 -18.74 18.14
N LEU A 605 -58.69 -17.93 18.55
CA LEU A 605 -57.31 -18.36 18.80
C LEU A 605 -57.21 -19.01 20.19
N VAL A 606 -56.25 -19.92 20.38
CA VAL A 606 -55.97 -20.53 21.69
C VAL A 606 -54.81 -19.81 22.36
N ASN A 607 -54.49 -20.14 23.62
CA ASN A 607 -53.33 -19.56 24.29
C ASN A 607 -52.05 -19.94 23.52
N GLY A 608 -51.24 -18.95 23.18
CA GLY A 608 -50.04 -19.15 22.35
C GLY A 608 -49.45 -17.86 21.82
N THR A 609 -48.30 -17.96 21.16
CA THR A 609 -47.60 -16.85 20.50
C THR A 609 -47.92 -16.85 19.01
N TYR A 610 -48.20 -15.66 18.47
CA TYR A 610 -48.61 -15.43 17.09
C TYR A 610 -47.91 -14.19 16.54
N ASP A 611 -47.78 -14.13 15.22
CA ASP A 611 -47.33 -12.93 14.52
C ASP A 611 -48.53 -12.25 13.86
N VAL A 612 -48.59 -10.93 13.96
CA VAL A 612 -49.48 -10.11 13.13
C VAL A 612 -48.65 -9.41 12.07
N THR A 613 -49.06 -9.55 10.81
CA THR A 613 -48.37 -8.98 9.65
C THR A 613 -49.32 -8.08 8.87
N ILE A 614 -48.87 -6.88 8.53
CA ILE A 614 -49.55 -5.98 7.59
C ILE A 614 -48.86 -6.09 6.24
N LEU A 615 -49.63 -6.37 5.20
CA LEU A 615 -49.16 -6.63 3.84
C LEU A 615 -49.73 -5.61 2.84
N SER A 616 -48.90 -5.20 1.88
CA SER A 616 -49.29 -4.53 0.64
C SER A 616 -48.58 -5.18 -0.54
N GLY A 617 -49.25 -6.09 -1.24
CA GLY A 617 -48.60 -6.87 -2.31
C GLY A 617 -47.57 -7.84 -1.73
N SER A 618 -46.30 -7.66 -2.08
CA SER A 618 -45.17 -8.48 -1.60
C SER A 618 -44.39 -7.87 -0.43
N THR A 619 -44.75 -6.65 0.02
CA THR A 619 -44.10 -5.99 1.16
C THR A 619 -44.96 -6.09 2.42
N GLY A 620 -44.34 -6.14 3.59
CA GLY A 620 -45.06 -6.14 4.85
C GLY A 620 -44.21 -5.90 6.08
N ILE A 621 -44.88 -5.53 7.17
CA ILE A 621 -44.29 -5.33 8.50
C ILE A 621 -45.00 -6.23 9.51
N SER A 622 -44.23 -6.84 10.41
CA SER A 622 -44.73 -7.84 11.37
C SER A 622 -44.42 -7.47 12.81
N SER A 623 -45.25 -7.92 13.74
CA SER A 623 -44.99 -7.83 15.18
C SER A 623 -45.59 -9.04 15.90
N THR A 624 -44.90 -9.52 16.93
CA THR A 624 -45.26 -10.73 17.67
C THR A 624 -46.10 -10.39 18.91
N PHE A 625 -47.17 -11.14 19.15
CA PHE A 625 -47.99 -11.03 20.36
C PHE A 625 -48.36 -12.38 20.95
N THR A 626 -48.78 -12.37 22.22
CA THR A 626 -49.23 -13.57 22.92
C THR A 626 -50.71 -13.47 23.24
N VAL A 627 -51.46 -14.54 22.95
CA VAL A 627 -52.86 -14.71 23.37
C VAL A 627 -52.90 -15.42 24.72
N VAL A 628 -53.61 -14.84 25.68
CA VAL A 628 -53.87 -15.41 27.02
C VAL A 628 -55.36 -15.25 27.34
N LYS A 629 -56.07 -16.37 27.40
CA LYS A 629 -57.50 -16.49 27.74
C LYS A 629 -57.72 -16.98 29.17
#